data_AF-A0A355QJJ8-F1
#
_entry.id   AF-A0A355QJJ8-F1
#
_cell.length_a   1.000
_cell.length_b   1.000
_cell.length_c   1.000
_cell.angle_alpha   90.00
_cell.angle_beta   90.00
_cell.angle_gamma   90.00
#
_symmetry.space_group_name_H-M   'P 1'
#
loop_
_entity.id
_entity.type
_entity.pdbx_description
1 polymer ?
#
loop_
_entity_poly.entity_id
_entity_poly.type
_entity_poly.pdbx_seq_one_letter_code
_entity_poly.pdbx_strand_id
1 'polypeptide(L)'
;MLADPAGQRIAVLVNDFGDVDIDGRLLESTAGDVLTLANGCICCSMVDGFAETLETVRGFSDRLDRVVVEVSGVGDPRQVARWAHLPGFSPDGVVVLVDPLSVRNRSDDRYIGETVVNQVAGADLVVMSRTDVADEAQLVRTEEWLADTTGATVLRAPVPTAVILGPRLRNLPDENAPTLTAHPHDHVSITRHLDGPVARASVETWIRARPGGVVRAKGLVRV
;
A
#
# COMPACT_ATOMS: atom_id res chain seq x y z
N MET A 1 6.62 -13.09 -0.78
CA MET A 1 7.14 -11.87 -0.11
C MET A 1 8.19 -12.19 0.94
N LEU A 2 7.89 -12.99 1.96
CA LEU A 2 8.85 -13.26 3.06
C LEU A 2 9.99 -14.22 2.67
N ALA A 3 9.69 -15.22 1.85
CA ALA A 3 10.71 -16.14 1.33
C ALA A 3 11.59 -15.54 0.21
N ASP A 4 11.11 -14.47 -0.44
CA ASP A 4 11.82 -13.75 -1.49
C ASP A 4 11.39 -12.28 -1.45
N PRO A 5 12.11 -11.43 -0.68
CA PRO A 5 11.82 -10.01 -0.58
C PRO A 5 12.35 -9.21 -1.77
N ALA A 6 12.63 -9.86 -2.91
CA ALA A 6 13.25 -9.26 -4.08
C ALA A 6 14.60 -8.58 -3.75
N GLY A 7 15.37 -9.23 -2.87
CA GLY A 7 16.63 -8.73 -2.34
C GLY A 7 16.50 -7.61 -1.30
N GLN A 8 15.33 -7.03 -1.04
CA GLN A 8 15.15 -5.93 -0.08
C GLN A 8 15.22 -6.43 1.37
N ARG A 9 15.74 -5.62 2.28
CA ARG A 9 15.68 -5.87 3.73
C ARG A 9 14.38 -5.29 4.26
N ILE A 10 13.42 -6.14 4.59
CA ILE A 10 12.08 -5.70 4.99
C ILE A 10 11.82 -6.07 6.45
N ALA A 11 11.23 -5.15 7.21
CA ALA A 11 10.58 -5.47 8.47
C ALA A 11 9.09 -5.72 8.20
N VAL A 12 8.49 -6.72 8.84
CA VAL A 12 7.07 -7.02 8.67
C VAL A 12 6.37 -6.91 10.02
N LEU A 13 5.45 -5.96 10.11
CA LEU A 13 4.64 -5.70 11.28
C LEU A 13 3.32 -6.45 11.09
N VAL A 14 3.21 -7.62 11.72
CA VAL A 14 1.97 -8.41 11.73
C VAL A 14 1.17 -8.06 12.97
N ASN A 15 -0.14 -7.90 12.80
CA ASN A 15 -1.06 -7.68 13.90
C ASN A 15 -1.72 -9.01 14.28
N ASP A 16 -1.04 -9.83 15.10
CA ASP A 16 -1.59 -11.08 15.64
C ASP A 16 -2.58 -10.76 16.80
N PHE A 17 -3.69 -11.49 16.84
CA PHE A 17 -4.67 -11.44 17.92
C PHE A 17 -4.72 -12.81 18.61
N GLY A 18 -4.05 -12.94 19.75
CA GLY A 18 -4.17 -14.10 20.64
C GLY A 18 -2.96 -14.27 21.56
N ASP A 19 -3.13 -15.02 22.66
CA ASP A 19 -2.05 -15.40 23.62
C ASP A 19 -0.99 -16.35 23.00
N VAL A 20 -1.13 -16.70 21.72
CA VAL A 20 -0.27 -17.63 20.99
C VAL A 20 0.24 -16.93 19.74
N ASP A 21 1.52 -16.57 19.77
CA ASP A 21 2.28 -16.02 18.63
C ASP A 21 2.47 -17.12 17.56
N ILE A 22 1.46 -17.31 16.71
CA ILE A 22 1.50 -18.30 15.62
C ILE A 22 2.18 -17.66 14.41
N ASP A 23 1.87 -16.39 14.14
CA ASP A 23 2.35 -15.69 12.95
C ASP A 23 3.84 -15.35 13.07
N GLY A 24 4.35 -14.92 14.23
CA GLY A 24 5.78 -14.70 14.44
C GLY A 24 6.63 -15.95 14.25
N ARG A 25 6.15 -17.10 14.75
CA ARG A 25 6.85 -18.39 14.66
C ARG A 25 6.90 -18.95 13.24
N LEU A 26 5.93 -18.61 12.38
CA LEU A 26 5.94 -18.98 10.97
C LEU A 26 6.96 -18.13 10.18
N LEU A 27 7.18 -16.88 10.60
CA LEU A 27 8.00 -15.88 9.92
C LEU A 27 9.50 -15.97 10.24
N GLU A 28 9.87 -16.39 11.46
CA GLU A 28 11.27 -16.66 11.86
C GLU A 28 11.98 -17.71 10.96
N SER A 29 11.21 -18.52 10.22
CA SER A 29 11.73 -19.56 9.32
C SER A 29 12.21 -19.05 7.96
N THR A 30 12.00 -17.76 7.65
CA THR A 30 12.32 -17.16 6.34
C THR A 30 13.45 -16.13 6.45
N ALA A 31 14.43 -16.20 5.54
CA ALA A 31 15.75 -15.54 5.59
C ALA A 31 15.76 -13.99 5.38
N GLY A 32 14.76 -13.27 5.90
CA GLY A 32 14.76 -11.81 6.04
C GLY A 32 14.81 -11.40 7.52
N ASP A 33 15.28 -10.19 7.82
CA ASP A 33 15.21 -9.62 9.18
C ASP A 33 13.73 -9.30 9.54
N VAL A 34 12.93 -10.34 9.83
CA VAL A 34 11.53 -10.20 10.25
C VAL A 34 11.47 -9.79 11.72
N LEU A 35 10.96 -8.59 11.98
CA LEU A 35 10.69 -8.10 13.34
C LEU A 35 9.20 -8.23 13.65
N THR A 36 8.83 -9.32 14.33
CA THR A 36 7.46 -9.56 14.81
C THR A 36 7.14 -8.65 15.99
N LEU A 37 5.93 -8.07 15.99
CA LEU A 37 5.43 -7.28 17.12
C LEU A 37 4.55 -8.15 18.01
N ALA A 38 5.00 -8.36 19.25
CA ALA A 38 4.23 -9.09 20.25
C ALA A 38 3.17 -8.23 20.97
N ASN A 39 3.07 -6.93 20.66
CA ASN A 39 2.32 -5.98 21.48
C ASN A 39 1.18 -5.26 20.71
N GLY A 40 0.08 -5.98 20.49
CA GLY A 40 -1.30 -5.45 20.58
C GLY A 40 -1.77 -4.31 19.64
N CYS A 41 -2.74 -4.66 18.78
CA CYS A 41 -3.79 -3.80 18.20
C CYS A 41 -3.36 -2.54 17.43
N ILE A 42 -3.10 -2.69 16.12
CA ILE A 42 -3.09 -1.56 15.17
C ILE A 42 -4.52 -1.02 14.92
N CYS A 43 -5.58 -1.83 15.08
CA CYS A 43 -6.86 -1.49 14.46
C CYS A 43 -7.93 -0.82 15.33
N CYS A 44 -7.77 -0.65 16.66
CA CYS A 44 -8.91 -0.17 17.48
C CYS A 44 -8.63 0.86 18.59
N SER A 45 -7.39 1.13 19.03
CA SER A 45 -7.22 2.08 20.16
C SER A 45 -5.82 2.63 20.46
N MET A 46 -4.75 2.28 19.74
CA MET A 46 -3.41 2.78 20.07
C MET A 46 -2.62 3.21 18.83
N VAL A 47 -2.95 4.41 18.34
CA VAL A 47 -2.03 5.19 17.49
C VAL A 47 -0.65 5.27 18.15
N ASP A 48 -0.64 5.38 19.47
CA ASP A 48 0.57 5.44 20.29
C ASP A 48 1.41 4.15 20.17
N GLY A 49 0.80 2.97 20.21
CA GLY A 49 1.51 1.68 20.08
C GLY A 49 2.10 1.45 18.67
N PHE A 50 1.40 1.92 17.63
CA PHE A 50 1.93 1.90 16.27
C PHE A 50 3.10 2.88 16.11
N ALA A 51 3.02 4.08 16.71
CA ALA A 51 4.11 5.05 16.69
C ALA A 51 5.35 4.57 17.44
N GLU A 52 5.19 4.03 18.67
CA GLU A 52 6.28 3.44 19.47
C GLU A 52 6.99 2.29 18.73
N THR A 53 6.20 1.48 18.04
CA THR A 53 6.71 0.42 17.18
C THR A 53 7.56 0.99 16.05
N LEU A 54 7.04 1.98 15.31
CA LEU A 54 7.79 2.59 14.22
C LEU A 54 9.06 3.29 14.72
N GLU A 55 9.04 3.89 15.91
CA GLU A 55 10.25 4.42 16.56
C GLU A 55 11.28 3.31 16.87
N THR A 56 10.84 2.16 17.35
CA THR A 56 11.71 0.99 17.56
C THR A 56 12.34 0.53 16.25
N VAL A 57 11.53 0.40 15.19
CA VAL A 57 12.00 0.03 13.84
C VAL A 57 12.97 1.09 13.29
N ARG A 58 12.76 2.37 13.59
CA ARG A 58 13.65 3.47 13.20
C ARG A 58 15.06 3.30 13.76
N GLY A 59 15.20 2.71 14.96
CA GLY A 59 16.49 2.33 15.53
C GLY A 59 17.31 1.36 14.66
N PHE A 60 16.64 0.62 13.78
CA PHE A 60 17.24 -0.31 12.82
C PHE A 60 17.21 0.23 11.37
N SER A 61 16.84 1.50 11.17
CA SER A 61 16.59 2.08 9.84
C SER A 61 17.78 1.96 8.89
N ASP A 62 19.02 2.08 9.35
CA ASP A 62 20.22 1.89 8.49
C ASP A 62 20.27 0.49 7.83
N ARG A 63 19.63 -0.49 8.46
CA ARG A 63 19.57 -1.89 8.03
C ARG A 63 18.30 -2.27 7.27
N LEU A 64 17.30 -1.40 7.17
CA LEU A 64 16.00 -1.72 6.57
C LEU A 64 15.70 -0.87 5.35
N ASP A 65 15.27 -1.51 4.27
CA ASP A 65 14.85 -0.84 3.05
C ASP A 65 13.35 -0.48 3.10
N ARG A 66 12.50 -1.31 3.72
CA ARG A 66 11.05 -1.09 3.84
C ARG A 66 10.44 -1.68 5.11
N VAL A 67 9.27 -1.19 5.47
CA VAL A 67 8.39 -1.77 6.49
C VAL A 67 7.08 -2.17 5.81
N VAL A 68 6.67 -3.42 5.98
CA VAL A 68 5.36 -3.91 5.53
C VAL A 68 4.46 -4.04 6.75
N VAL A 69 3.26 -3.48 6.68
CA VAL A 69 2.30 -3.52 7.78
C VAL A 69 1.10 -4.36 7.35
N GLU A 70 0.80 -5.41 8.10
CA GLU A 70 -0.46 -6.11 7.97
C GLU A 70 -1.54 -5.37 8.76
N VAL A 71 -2.61 -5.00 8.07
CA VAL A 71 -3.79 -4.38 8.68
C VAL A 71 -4.78 -5.49 9.00
N SER A 72 -5.40 -5.43 10.19
CA SER A 72 -6.41 -6.42 10.59
C SER A 72 -7.54 -6.49 9.55
N GLY A 73 -8.22 -7.63 9.47
CA GLY A 73 -9.25 -7.88 8.44
C GLY A 73 -10.40 -6.87 8.38
N VAL A 74 -10.62 -6.08 9.43
CA VAL A 74 -11.64 -5.00 9.49
C VAL A 74 -11.03 -3.59 9.59
N GLY A 75 -9.70 -3.47 9.60
CA GLY A 75 -9.02 -2.19 9.68
C GLY A 75 -9.08 -1.41 8.36
N ASP A 76 -9.02 -0.08 8.46
CA ASP A 76 -8.90 0.81 7.29
C ASP A 76 -7.41 0.99 6.96
N PRO A 77 -6.91 0.46 5.83
CA PRO A 77 -5.50 0.58 5.48
C PRO A 77 -5.09 2.01 5.18
N ARG A 78 -6.02 2.87 4.72
CA ARG A 78 -5.75 4.31 4.61
C ARG A 78 -5.50 4.89 5.99
N GLN A 79 -6.24 4.48 7.02
CA GLN A 79 -6.00 4.98 8.38
C GLN A 79 -4.62 4.61 8.93
N VAL A 80 -4.11 3.42 8.61
CA VAL A 80 -2.78 3.00 9.06
C VAL A 80 -1.68 3.75 8.33
N ALA A 81 -1.75 3.84 7.00
CA ALA A 81 -0.72 4.53 6.23
C ALA A 81 -0.69 6.04 6.55
N ARG A 82 -1.84 6.60 6.91
CA ARG A 82 -1.99 7.93 7.50
C ARG A 82 -1.19 8.15 8.79
N TRP A 83 -1.10 7.15 9.67
CA TRP A 83 -0.26 7.21 10.86
C TRP A 83 1.22 6.96 10.57
N ALA A 84 1.54 6.31 9.45
CA ALA A 84 2.91 6.03 9.06
C ALA A 84 3.69 7.27 8.52
N HIS A 85 3.08 8.46 8.53
CA HIS A 85 3.76 9.74 8.26
C HIS A 85 4.56 10.23 9.48
N LEU A 86 5.48 9.40 9.97
CA LEU A 86 6.39 9.73 11.07
C LEU A 86 7.76 10.14 10.52
N PRO A 87 8.53 11.00 11.22
CA PRO A 87 9.87 11.37 10.80
C PRO A 87 10.76 10.14 10.52
N GLY A 88 11.21 10.00 9.28
CA GLY A 88 12.03 8.86 8.82
C GLY A 88 11.24 7.75 8.12
N PHE A 89 9.91 7.87 8.03
CA PHE A 89 9.05 6.98 7.25
C PHE A 89 8.19 7.77 6.26
N SER A 90 7.92 7.16 5.12
CA SER A 90 6.98 7.66 4.13
C SER A 90 6.17 6.47 3.61
N PRO A 91 4.83 6.53 3.56
CA PRO A 91 4.05 5.44 3.01
C PRO A 91 4.32 5.27 1.51
N ASP A 92 4.55 4.03 1.10
CA ASP A 92 4.79 3.68 -0.29
C ASP A 92 3.50 3.45 -1.07
N GLY A 93 2.51 2.83 -0.43
CA GLY A 93 1.20 2.55 -1.00
C GLY A 93 0.44 1.46 -0.24
N VAL A 94 -0.86 1.34 -0.56
CA VAL A 94 -1.78 0.35 0.00
C VAL A 94 -2.00 -0.79 -0.99
N VAL A 95 -1.72 -2.02 -0.55
CA VAL A 95 -2.00 -3.23 -1.33
C VAL A 95 -3.16 -3.97 -0.69
N VAL A 96 -4.19 -4.30 -1.48
CA VAL A 96 -5.36 -5.06 -1.02
C VAL A 96 -5.44 -6.40 -1.74
N LEU A 97 -5.55 -7.48 -0.98
CA LEU A 97 -5.78 -8.81 -1.51
C LEU A 97 -7.29 -9.07 -1.61
N VAL A 98 -7.73 -9.51 -2.79
CA VAL A 98 -9.13 -9.81 -3.09
C VAL A 98 -9.28 -11.30 -3.38
N ASP A 99 -10.30 -11.93 -2.83
CA ASP A 99 -10.68 -13.30 -3.17
C ASP A 99 -11.87 -13.27 -4.14
N PRO A 100 -11.70 -13.66 -5.41
CA PRO A 100 -12.74 -13.60 -6.43
C PRO A 100 -13.95 -14.49 -6.11
N LEU A 101 -13.77 -15.49 -5.23
CA LEU A 101 -14.85 -16.39 -4.82
C LEU A 101 -15.81 -15.76 -3.80
N SER A 102 -15.38 -14.71 -3.08
CA SER A 102 -16.12 -14.21 -1.94
C SER A 102 -16.30 -12.69 -1.90
N VAL A 103 -15.43 -11.90 -2.55
CA VAL A 103 -15.40 -10.43 -2.38
C VAL A 103 -16.73 -9.76 -2.67
N ARG A 104 -17.41 -10.15 -3.76
CA ARG A 104 -18.71 -9.58 -4.16
C ARG A 104 -19.82 -9.89 -3.16
N ASN A 105 -19.83 -11.12 -2.63
CA ASN A 105 -20.80 -11.48 -1.60
C ASN A 105 -20.52 -10.74 -0.28
N ARG A 106 -19.23 -10.53 0.05
CA ARG A 106 -18.82 -9.79 1.24
C ARG A 106 -19.06 -8.29 1.11
N SER A 107 -18.99 -7.71 -0.10
CA SER A 107 -19.33 -6.30 -0.33
C SER A 107 -20.81 -6.02 -0.17
N ASP A 108 -21.67 -7.02 -0.38
CA ASP A 108 -23.12 -6.92 -0.19
C ASP A 108 -23.55 -7.26 1.25
N ASP A 109 -22.61 -7.67 2.11
CA ASP A 109 -22.89 -8.01 3.51
C ASP A 109 -23.27 -6.76 4.32
N ARG A 110 -24.34 -6.87 5.11
CA ARG A 110 -24.89 -5.74 5.89
C ARG A 110 -23.92 -5.19 6.93
N TYR A 111 -23.02 -6.01 7.45
CA TYR A 111 -22.14 -5.65 8.57
C TYR A 111 -20.75 -5.23 8.10
N ILE A 112 -20.22 -5.88 7.06
CA ILE A 112 -18.84 -5.66 6.60
C ILE A 112 -18.74 -5.09 5.18
N GLY A 113 -19.84 -4.98 4.45
CA GLY A 113 -19.84 -4.58 3.04
C GLY A 113 -19.19 -3.22 2.80
N GLU A 114 -19.51 -2.23 3.63
CA GLU A 114 -18.88 -0.91 3.56
C GLU A 114 -17.38 -0.98 3.81
N THR A 115 -16.92 -1.78 4.78
CA THR A 115 -15.49 -1.98 5.06
C THR A 115 -14.78 -2.60 3.86
N VAL A 116 -15.36 -3.61 3.23
CA VAL A 116 -14.79 -4.27 2.03
C VAL A 116 -14.66 -3.28 0.88
N VAL A 117 -15.71 -2.52 0.60
CA VAL A 117 -15.71 -1.50 -0.46
C VAL A 117 -14.66 -0.42 -0.17
N ASN A 118 -14.60 0.07 1.07
CA ASN A 118 -13.65 1.11 1.47
C ASN A 118 -12.19 0.64 1.39
N GLN A 119 -11.90 -0.60 1.78
CA GLN A 119 -10.57 -1.20 1.63
C GLN A 119 -10.18 -1.27 0.15
N VAL A 120 -11.05 -1.81 -0.72
CA VAL A 120 -10.77 -1.95 -2.16
C VAL A 120 -10.64 -0.59 -2.86
N ALA A 121 -11.54 0.35 -2.58
CA ALA A 121 -11.44 1.74 -3.06
C ALA A 121 -10.22 2.47 -2.47
N GLY A 122 -9.66 1.95 -1.38
CA GLY A 122 -8.48 2.44 -0.70
C GLY A 122 -7.14 1.98 -1.24
N ALA A 123 -7.14 1.00 -2.13
CA ALA A 123 -5.93 0.41 -2.65
C ALA A 123 -5.23 1.29 -3.70
N ASP A 124 -3.89 1.25 -3.71
CA ASP A 124 -3.07 1.65 -4.85
C ASP A 124 -2.81 0.47 -5.79
N LEU A 125 -2.83 -0.75 -5.25
CA LEU A 125 -2.73 -2.02 -5.97
C LEU A 125 -3.71 -3.04 -5.40
N VAL A 126 -4.49 -3.69 -6.27
CA VAL A 126 -5.32 -4.84 -5.91
C VAL A 126 -4.70 -6.11 -6.49
N VAL A 127 -4.55 -7.14 -5.64
CA VAL A 127 -4.10 -8.46 -6.05
C VAL A 127 -5.22 -9.47 -5.84
N MET A 128 -5.74 -10.05 -6.93
CA MET A 128 -6.68 -11.17 -6.85
C MET A 128 -5.92 -12.44 -6.48
N SER A 129 -6.21 -12.94 -5.28
CA SER A 129 -5.71 -14.21 -4.73
C SER A 129 -6.56 -15.38 -5.20
N ARG A 130 -6.06 -16.62 -4.99
CA ARG A 130 -6.77 -17.88 -5.31
C ARG A 130 -7.25 -18.01 -6.76
N THR A 131 -6.51 -17.41 -7.68
CA THR A 131 -6.74 -17.48 -9.14
C THR A 131 -6.51 -18.88 -9.71
N ASP A 132 -5.83 -19.75 -8.97
CA ASP A 132 -5.65 -21.17 -9.25
C ASP A 132 -6.91 -22.01 -8.98
N VAL A 133 -7.82 -21.51 -8.14
CA VAL A 133 -9.07 -22.19 -7.77
C VAL A 133 -10.29 -21.59 -8.47
N ALA A 134 -10.27 -20.28 -8.71
CA ALA A 134 -11.39 -19.59 -9.35
C ALA A 134 -11.48 -19.88 -10.86
N ASP A 135 -12.71 -20.03 -11.36
CA ASP A 135 -12.95 -20.14 -12.80
C ASP A 135 -12.85 -18.78 -13.50
N GLU A 136 -12.66 -18.79 -14.82
CA GLU A 136 -12.47 -17.56 -15.61
C GLU A 136 -13.69 -16.62 -15.52
N ALA A 137 -14.91 -17.16 -15.37
CA ALA A 137 -16.10 -16.35 -15.26
C ALA A 137 -16.20 -15.66 -13.88
N GLN A 138 -15.67 -16.26 -12.82
CA GLN A 138 -15.53 -15.63 -11.50
C GLN A 138 -14.47 -14.53 -11.53
N LEU A 139 -13.33 -14.78 -12.19
CA LEU A 139 -12.26 -13.79 -12.35
C LEU A 139 -12.74 -12.56 -13.12
N VAL A 140 -13.34 -12.73 -14.30
CA VAL A 140 -13.83 -11.62 -15.13
C VAL A 140 -14.91 -10.82 -14.40
N ARG A 141 -15.89 -11.48 -13.76
CA ARG A 141 -16.91 -10.77 -12.98
C ARG A 141 -16.35 -9.99 -11.79
N THR A 142 -15.24 -10.46 -11.23
CA THR A 142 -14.56 -9.76 -10.13
C THR A 142 -13.80 -8.55 -10.67
N GLU A 143 -13.14 -8.67 -11.81
CA GLU A 143 -12.45 -7.56 -12.49
C GLU A 143 -13.42 -6.44 -12.89
N GLU A 144 -14.59 -6.80 -13.44
CA GLU A 144 -15.65 -5.84 -13.76
C GLU A 144 -16.12 -5.08 -12.51
N TRP A 145 -16.40 -5.81 -11.42
CA TRP A 145 -16.79 -5.20 -10.15
C TRP A 145 -15.68 -4.32 -9.56
N LEU A 146 -14.41 -4.75 -9.66
CA LEU A 146 -13.26 -3.97 -9.21
C LEU A 146 -13.09 -2.68 -10.00
N ALA A 147 -13.31 -2.70 -11.32
CA ALA A 147 -13.23 -1.52 -12.17
C ALA A 147 -14.24 -0.43 -11.77
N ASP A 148 -15.41 -0.82 -11.28
CA ASP A 148 -16.43 0.10 -10.76
C ASP A 148 -16.13 0.57 -9.32
N THR A 149 -15.32 -0.19 -8.58
CA THR A 149 -15.06 0.04 -7.15
C THR A 149 -13.76 0.81 -6.89
N THR A 150 -12.74 0.64 -7.72
CA THR A 150 -11.41 1.23 -7.52
C THR A 150 -10.75 1.68 -8.82
N GLY A 151 -9.94 2.73 -8.74
CA GLY A 151 -9.06 3.18 -9.82
C GLY A 151 -7.68 2.53 -9.79
N ALA A 152 -7.44 1.61 -8.86
CA ALA A 152 -6.17 0.92 -8.67
C ALA A 152 -5.83 0.00 -9.85
N THR A 153 -4.55 -0.33 -9.99
CA THR A 153 -4.15 -1.44 -10.87
C THR A 153 -4.62 -2.75 -10.25
N VAL A 154 -5.23 -3.63 -11.04
CA VAL A 154 -5.67 -4.96 -10.61
C VAL A 154 -4.79 -6.02 -11.26
N LEU A 155 -4.21 -6.92 -10.46
CA LEU A 155 -3.38 -8.03 -10.93
C LEU A 155 -3.92 -9.37 -10.44
N ARG A 156 -3.89 -10.40 -11.29
CA ARG A 156 -4.15 -11.81 -10.91
C ARG A 156 -2.88 -12.42 -10.31
N ALA A 157 -3.00 -13.14 -9.19
CA ALA A 157 -1.90 -13.93 -8.64
C ALA A 157 -1.52 -15.10 -9.59
N PRO A 158 -0.28 -15.62 -9.52
CA PRO A 158 0.82 -15.14 -8.68
C PRO A 158 1.45 -13.84 -9.19
N VAL A 159 1.78 -12.91 -8.28
CA VAL A 159 2.46 -11.64 -8.59
C VAL A 159 3.85 -11.65 -7.94
N PRO A 160 4.93 -11.33 -8.69
CA PRO A 160 6.27 -11.24 -8.12
C PRO A 160 6.35 -10.23 -6.98
N THR A 161 7.06 -10.56 -5.90
CA THR A 161 7.25 -9.65 -4.75
C THR A 161 7.79 -8.27 -5.17
N ALA A 162 8.67 -8.22 -6.18
CA ALA A 162 9.23 -6.97 -6.70
C ALA A 162 8.16 -6.02 -7.28
N VAL A 163 7.04 -6.55 -7.79
CA VAL A 163 5.91 -5.75 -8.31
C VAL A 163 5.06 -5.24 -7.15
N ILE A 164 4.87 -6.05 -6.11
CA ILE A 164 4.11 -5.67 -4.91
C ILE A 164 4.86 -4.59 -4.11
N LEU A 165 6.17 -4.78 -3.90
CA LEU A 165 6.99 -3.83 -3.16
C LEU A 165 7.40 -2.63 -4.01
N GLY A 166 7.64 -2.80 -5.32
CA GLY A 166 8.21 -1.75 -6.15
C GLY A 166 9.72 -1.51 -5.92
N PRO A 167 10.33 -0.55 -6.63
CA PRO A 167 11.78 -0.31 -6.62
C PRO A 167 12.27 0.27 -5.29
N ARG A 168 13.52 0.00 -4.89
CA ARG A 168 14.11 0.59 -3.67
C ARG A 168 14.21 2.13 -3.80
N LEU A 169 13.76 2.86 -2.78
CA LEU A 169 13.73 4.34 -2.78
C LEU A 169 14.99 5.02 -2.21
N ARG A 170 16.00 4.27 -1.76
CA ARG A 170 17.24 4.88 -1.22
C ARG A 170 18.02 5.60 -2.32
N ASN A 171 18.22 6.91 -2.14
CA ASN A 171 19.03 7.86 -2.95
C ASN A 171 18.32 8.58 -4.12
N LEU A 172 17.30 9.41 -3.83
CA LEU A 172 17.05 10.62 -4.62
C LEU A 172 17.69 11.81 -3.89
N PRO A 173 18.63 12.56 -4.49
CA PRO A 173 19.17 13.77 -3.89
C PRO A 173 18.03 14.77 -3.66
N ASP A 174 17.89 15.21 -2.43
CA ASP A 174 16.96 16.26 -2.01
C ASP A 174 17.51 17.65 -2.39
N GLU A 175 17.79 17.88 -3.67
CA GLU A 175 18.31 19.17 -4.14
C GLU A 175 17.23 20.09 -4.73
N ASN A 176 15.96 19.71 -4.62
CA ASN A 176 14.82 20.58 -4.94
C ASN A 176 13.59 20.22 -4.10
N ALA A 177 13.73 20.11 -2.77
CA ALA A 177 12.58 20.00 -1.87
C ALA A 177 11.62 21.18 -2.11
N PRO A 178 10.40 20.96 -2.63
CA PRO A 178 9.33 21.92 -2.44
C PRO A 178 9.03 21.93 -0.94
N THR A 179 8.86 23.11 -0.35
CA THR A 179 8.47 23.25 1.05
C THR A 179 7.15 22.51 1.29
N LEU A 180 7.23 21.37 1.97
CA LEU A 180 6.08 20.59 2.43
C LEU A 180 5.44 21.30 3.60
N THR A 181 4.27 21.90 3.40
CA THR A 181 3.35 22.21 4.50
C THR A 181 2.70 20.92 4.95
N ALA A 182 3.16 20.40 6.09
CA ALA A 182 2.65 19.19 6.70
C ALA A 182 1.26 19.39 7.33
N HIS A 183 0.38 18.40 7.15
CA HIS A 183 -0.59 17.84 8.12
C HIS A 183 -1.28 16.59 7.50
N PRO A 184 -1.86 15.70 8.32
CA PRO A 184 -1.77 14.25 8.14
C PRO A 184 -2.68 13.76 7.02
N HIS A 185 -2.13 12.94 6.09
CA HIS A 185 -2.73 11.74 5.48
C HIS A 185 -2.26 11.39 4.02
N ASP A 186 -1.68 10.21 3.85
CA ASP A 186 -1.53 9.27 2.70
C ASP A 186 -1.15 9.59 1.26
N HIS A 187 -0.99 10.83 0.83
CA HIS A 187 -0.65 11.11 -0.57
C HIS A 187 0.51 12.11 -0.65
N VAL A 188 1.47 11.88 -1.55
CA VAL A 188 2.52 12.87 -1.84
C VAL A 188 2.04 13.79 -2.95
N SER A 189 1.89 15.08 -2.63
CA SER A 189 1.50 16.10 -3.61
C SER A 189 2.74 16.79 -4.16
N ILE A 190 3.01 16.58 -5.45
CA ILE A 190 4.12 17.21 -6.16
C ILE A 190 3.58 18.38 -6.98
N THR A 191 4.00 19.61 -6.67
CA THR A 191 3.68 20.83 -7.43
C THR A 191 4.89 21.26 -8.22
N ARG A 192 4.77 21.27 -9.55
CA ARG A 192 5.80 21.76 -10.47
C ARG A 192 5.31 23.05 -11.15
N HIS A 193 6.10 24.12 -11.02
CA HIS A 193 5.94 25.34 -11.79
C HIS A 193 6.82 25.27 -13.05
N LEU A 194 6.25 25.64 -14.18
CA LEU A 194 6.94 25.72 -15.46
C LEU A 194 7.07 27.20 -15.82
N ASP A 195 8.29 27.66 -16.10
CA ASP A 195 8.59 29.06 -16.41
C ASP A 195 8.25 29.39 -17.87
N GLY A 196 6.97 29.29 -18.26
CA GLY A 196 6.50 29.67 -19.59
C GLY A 196 5.23 28.94 -20.09
N PRO A 197 4.62 29.41 -21.21
CA PRO A 197 3.45 28.74 -21.82
C PRO A 197 3.81 27.34 -22.31
N VAL A 198 2.86 26.40 -22.14
CA VAL A 198 3.06 24.98 -22.48
C VAL A 198 2.19 24.62 -23.68
N ALA A 199 2.83 24.10 -24.73
CA ALA A 199 2.11 23.65 -25.91
C ALA A 199 1.19 22.46 -25.59
N ARG A 200 -0.04 22.52 -26.11
CA ARG A 200 -1.09 21.50 -25.89
C ARG A 200 -0.63 20.06 -26.19
N ALA A 201 0.13 19.86 -27.27
CA ALA A 201 0.63 18.55 -27.68
C ALA A 201 1.57 17.91 -26.63
N SER A 202 2.32 18.71 -25.87
CA SER A 202 3.23 18.23 -24.83
C SER A 202 2.46 17.67 -23.63
N VAL A 203 1.32 18.30 -23.28
CA VAL A 203 0.44 17.83 -22.21
C VAL A 203 -0.23 16.51 -22.58
N GLU A 204 -0.76 16.41 -23.81
CA GLU A 204 -1.41 15.18 -24.29
C GLU A 204 -0.41 14.01 -24.42
N THR A 205 0.84 14.31 -24.80
CA THR A 205 1.92 13.32 -24.84
C THR A 205 2.29 12.85 -23.45
N TRP A 206 2.37 13.76 -22.47
CA TRP A 206 2.63 13.39 -21.08
C TRP A 206 1.49 12.58 -20.46
N ILE A 207 0.22 12.89 -20.75
CA ILE A 207 -0.92 12.09 -20.26
C ILE A 207 -0.86 10.66 -20.82
N ARG A 208 -0.54 10.50 -22.11
CA ARG A 208 -0.37 9.18 -22.74
C ARG A 208 0.86 8.44 -22.23
N ALA A 209 1.93 9.17 -21.93
CA ALA A 209 3.19 8.66 -21.38
C ALA A 209 3.26 8.72 -19.85
N ARG A 210 2.11 8.93 -19.19
CA ARG A 210 2.04 9.22 -17.76
C ARG A 210 2.65 8.05 -16.98
N PRO A 211 3.50 8.33 -15.98
CA PRO A 211 3.99 7.28 -15.10
C PRO A 211 2.81 6.61 -14.38
N GLY A 212 2.83 5.28 -14.33
CA GLY A 212 1.74 4.49 -13.74
C GLY A 212 1.45 4.81 -12.26
N GLY A 213 2.41 5.35 -11.51
CA GLY A 213 2.27 5.72 -10.09
C GLY A 213 1.53 7.04 -9.82
N VAL A 214 1.09 7.73 -10.85
CA VAL A 214 0.18 8.87 -10.70
C VAL A 214 -1.21 8.32 -10.43
N VAL A 215 -1.65 8.31 -9.18
CA VAL A 215 -3.03 7.97 -8.81
C VAL A 215 -4.00 9.06 -9.31
N ARG A 216 -3.56 10.34 -9.26
CA ARG A 216 -4.30 11.54 -9.70
C ARG A 216 -3.34 12.69 -10.03
N ALA A 217 -3.52 13.32 -11.19
CA ALA A 217 -2.79 14.56 -11.57
C ALA A 217 -3.77 15.70 -11.90
N LYS A 218 -3.45 16.95 -11.49
CA LYS A 218 -4.27 18.17 -11.70
C LYS A 218 -3.35 19.38 -11.94
N GLY A 219 -3.69 20.26 -12.88
CA GLY A 219 -2.89 21.47 -13.15
C GLY A 219 -3.62 22.46 -14.07
N LEU A 220 -3.29 23.76 -13.95
CA LEU A 220 -3.77 24.86 -14.81
C LEU A 220 -2.69 25.19 -15.84
N VAL A 221 -3.05 25.19 -17.12
CA VAL A 221 -2.09 25.40 -18.23
C VAL A 221 -2.55 26.63 -19.03
N ARG A 222 -1.67 27.63 -19.21
CA ARG A 222 -1.92 28.78 -20.09
C ARG A 222 -1.48 28.39 -21.50
N VAL A 223 -2.45 28.13 -22.37
CA VAL A 223 -2.23 27.74 -23.78
C VAL A 223 -2.20 28.96 -24.67
#